data_AF-A0A925GJ74-F1
#
_entry.id   AF-A0A925GJ74-F1
#
_cell.length_a   1.000
_cell.length_b   1.000
_cell.length_c   1.000
_cell.angle_alpha   90.00
_cell.angle_beta   90.00
_cell.angle_gamma   90.00
#
_symmetry.space_group_name_H-M   'P 1'
#
loop_
_entity.id
_entity.type
_entity.pdbx_description
1 polymer ?
#
loop_
_entity_poly.entity_id
_entity_poly.type
_entity_poly.pdbx_seq_one_letter_code
_entity_poly.pdbx_strand_id
1 'polypeptide(L)'
;MAIVYYRENKTTVKTSDLTILARDPPSKLLWIDLNHASPEDKAYVEEKLQVSLQTQQQAEEIELSSRYIELGNTIVVNANFLVHRDGYYANEAVSF
;
A
#
# COMPACT_ATOMS: atom_id res chain seq x y z
N MET A 1 4.81 -9.63 -2.50
CA MET A 1 3.49 -10.26 -2.41
C MET A 1 2.42 -9.19 -2.24
N ALA A 2 1.28 -9.34 -2.91
CA ALA A 2 0.10 -8.49 -2.70
C ALA A 2 -0.99 -9.28 -1.97
N ILE A 3 -1.59 -8.68 -0.93
CA ILE A 3 -2.72 -9.26 -0.19
C ILE A 3 -3.84 -8.22 -0.13
N VAL A 4 -5.04 -8.64 -0.50
CA VAL A 4 -6.25 -7.82 -0.44
C VAL A 4 -7.10 -8.24 0.74
N TYR A 5 -7.55 -7.25 1.51
CA TYR A 5 -8.50 -7.38 2.60
C TYR A 5 -9.79 -6.63 2.21
N TYR A 6 -10.92 -7.32 2.22
CA TYR A 6 -12.22 -6.73 1.91
C TYR A 6 -13.32 -7.26 2.83
N ARG A 7 -14.44 -6.56 2.87
CA ARG A 7 -15.59 -6.91 3.72
C ARG A 7 -16.63 -7.72 2.96
N GLU A 8 -16.97 -8.89 3.49
CA GLU A 8 -18.04 -9.74 3.00
C GLU A 8 -18.92 -10.20 4.17
N ASN A 9 -20.23 -9.99 4.09
CA ASN A 9 -21.20 -10.41 5.13
C ASN A 9 -20.80 -10.02 6.57
N LYS A 10 -20.30 -8.78 6.74
CA LYS A 10 -19.76 -8.23 8.02
C LYS A 10 -18.48 -8.88 8.54
N THR A 11 -17.86 -9.77 7.76
CA THR A 11 -16.56 -10.37 8.06
C THR A 11 -15.48 -9.78 7.17
N THR A 12 -14.22 -9.85 7.63
CA THR A 12 -13.05 -9.49 6.83
C THR A 12 -12.52 -10.75 6.15
N VAL A 13 -12.45 -10.72 4.82
CA VAL A 13 -11.87 -11.78 4.00
C VAL A 13 -10.52 -11.30 3.50
N LYS A 14 -9.54 -12.22 3.42
CA LYS A 14 -8.21 -11.97 2.85
C LYS A 14 -7.98 -12.87 1.64
N THR A 15 -7.36 -12.34 0.59
CA THR A 15 -6.97 -13.11 -0.60
C THR A 15 -5.69 -12.54 -1.23
N SER A 16 -4.93 -13.39 -1.91
CA SER A 16 -3.83 -12.96 -2.78
C SER A 16 -4.26 -12.82 -4.25
N ASP A 17 -5.51 -13.15 -4.57
CA ASP A 17 -6.05 -13.02 -5.92
C ASP A 17 -6.44 -11.55 -6.19
N LEU A 18 -5.61 -10.83 -6.94
CA LEU A 18 -5.88 -9.44 -7.31
C LEU A 18 -7.05 -9.27 -8.29
N THR A 19 -7.49 -10.34 -8.98
CA THR A 19 -8.60 -10.23 -9.95
C THR A 19 -9.91 -9.79 -9.31
N ILE A 20 -10.04 -9.90 -7.98
CA ILE A 20 -11.19 -9.40 -7.23
C ILE A 20 -11.39 -7.88 -7.38
N LEU A 21 -10.31 -7.13 -7.63
CA LEU A 21 -10.36 -5.67 -7.82
C LEU A 21 -11.13 -5.29 -9.09
N ALA A 22 -11.26 -6.21 -10.04
CA ALA A 22 -12.08 -6.02 -11.23
C ALA A 22 -13.56 -6.46 -11.04
N ARG A 23 -13.86 -7.24 -9.99
CA ARG A 23 -15.17 -7.89 -9.80
C ARG A 23 -16.05 -7.22 -8.75
N ASP A 24 -15.48 -6.68 -7.67
CA ASP A 24 -16.23 -6.08 -6.56
C ASP A 24 -16.11 -4.55 -6.55
N PRO A 25 -17.16 -3.81 -6.11
CA PRO A 25 -17.09 -2.37 -5.98
C PRO A 25 -16.08 -1.96 -4.87
N PRO A 26 -15.34 -0.85 -5.07
CA PRO A 26 -14.38 -0.30 -4.10
C PRO A 26 -14.94 -0.12 -2.68
N SER A 27 -16.26 -0.03 -2.53
CA SER A 27 -16.95 0.20 -1.25
C SER A 27 -16.75 -0.90 -0.20
N LYS A 28 -16.31 -2.11 -0.60
CA LYS A 28 -15.99 -3.20 0.32
C LYS A 28 -14.50 -3.35 0.59
N LEU A 29 -13.64 -2.71 -0.20
CA LEU A 29 -12.19 -2.80 -0.06
C LEU A 29 -11.78 -2.13 1.26
N LEU A 30 -10.94 -2.80 2.03
CA LEU A 30 -10.45 -2.29 3.32
C LEU A 30 -8.97 -1.93 3.25
N TRP A 31 -8.15 -2.81 2.68
CA TRP A 31 -6.70 -2.62 2.58
C TRP A 31 -6.11 -3.53 1.49
N ILE A 32 -5.10 -3.03 0.78
CA ILE A 32 -4.17 -3.83 -0.02
C ILE A 32 -2.77 -3.67 0.57
N ASP A 33 -2.17 -4.77 1.01
CA ASP A 33 -0.80 -4.81 1.49
C ASP A 33 0.13 -5.23 0.34
N LEU A 34 1.10 -4.37 0.00
CA LEU A 34 2.03 -4.51 -1.12
C LEU A 34 3.48 -4.72 -0.65
N ASN A 35 3.69 -5.66 0.26
CA ASN A 35 5.02 -5.97 0.76
C ASN A 35 5.89 -6.70 -0.28
N HIS A 36 6.93 -6.05 -0.81
CA HIS A 36 7.76 -6.56 -1.91
C HIS A 36 6.90 -7.11 -3.08
N ALA A 37 5.82 -6.42 -3.43
CA ALA A 37 4.97 -6.77 -4.56
C ALA A 37 5.71 -6.59 -5.90
N SER A 38 5.35 -7.41 -6.90
CA SER A 38 5.95 -7.31 -8.23
C SER A 38 5.56 -5.98 -8.89
N PRO A 39 6.34 -5.49 -9.87
CA PRO A 39 5.95 -4.31 -10.65
C PRO A 39 4.60 -4.49 -11.34
N GLU A 40 4.28 -5.70 -11.79
CA GLU A 40 3.01 -6.07 -12.42
C GLU A 40 1.84 -5.94 -11.44
N ASP A 41 1.98 -6.45 -10.21
CA ASP A 41 0.97 -6.33 -9.15
C ASP A 41 0.70 -4.86 -8.81
N LYS A 42 1.77 -4.06 -8.66
CA LYS A 42 1.67 -2.63 -8.36
C LYS A 42 0.94 -1.88 -9.47
N ALA A 43 1.33 -2.09 -10.72
CA ALA A 43 0.69 -1.47 -11.88
C ALA A 43 -0.79 -1.85 -11.99
N TYR A 44 -1.12 -3.12 -11.71
CA TYR A 44 -2.51 -3.59 -11.71
C TYR A 44 -3.35 -2.89 -10.63
N VAL A 45 -2.81 -2.72 -9.42
CA VAL A 45 -3.50 -1.99 -8.33
C VAL A 45 -3.71 -0.52 -8.67
N GLU A 46 -2.68 0.15 -9.20
CA GLU A 46 -2.78 1.55 -9.66
C GLU A 46 -3.85 1.72 -10.73
N GLU A 47 -3.88 0.82 -11.74
CA GLU A 47 -4.88 0.85 -12.81
C GLU A 47 -6.30 0.65 -12.27
N LYS A 48 -6.53 -0.35 -11.40
CA LYS A 48 -7.88 -0.67 -10.93
C LYS A 48 -8.44 0.32 -9.92
N LEU A 49 -7.59 0.92 -9.10
CA LEU A 49 -8.02 1.86 -8.07
C LEU A 49 -7.83 3.33 -8.45
N GLN A 50 -7.18 3.61 -9.59
CA GLN A 50 -6.88 4.97 -10.05
C GLN A 50 -6.06 5.76 -9.01
N VAL A 51 -5.11 5.07 -8.37
CA VAL A 51 -4.16 5.64 -7.38
C VAL A 51 -2.75 5.65 -7.97
N SER A 52 -1.87 6.48 -7.41
CA SER A 52 -0.44 6.47 -7.72
C SER A 52 0.35 6.07 -6.48
N LEU A 53 1.07 4.96 -6.57
CA LEU A 53 1.92 4.45 -5.50
C LEU A 53 3.25 5.17 -5.50
N GLN A 54 3.77 5.51 -4.32
CA GLN A 54 5.09 6.11 -4.23
C GLN A 54 6.20 5.11 -4.56
N THR A 55 7.23 5.62 -5.21
CA THR A 55 8.51 4.92 -5.37
C THR A 55 9.26 4.86 -4.04
N GLN A 56 10.21 3.92 -3.92
CA GLN A 56 11.06 3.80 -2.73
C GLN A 56 11.79 5.10 -2.42
N GLN A 57 12.35 5.76 -3.45
CA GLN A 57 13.05 7.03 -3.30
C GLN A 57 12.13 8.13 -2.74
N GLN A 58 10.89 8.24 -3.25
CA GLN A 58 9.92 9.22 -2.76
C GLN A 58 9.48 8.96 -1.32
N ALA A 59 9.39 7.69 -0.90
CA ALA A 59 9.08 7.34 0.48
C ALA A 59 10.25 7.64 1.44
N GLU A 60 11.49 7.59 0.94
CA GLU A 60 12.72 7.92 1.68
C GLU A 60 12.98 9.43 1.78
N GLU A 61 12.37 10.24 0.93
CA GLU A 61 12.45 11.71 0.96
C GLU A 61 11.65 12.28 2.15
N ILE A 62 12.25 12.25 3.34
CA ILE A 62 11.62 12.72 4.59
C ILE A 62 11.96 14.20 4.83
N GLU A 63 11.45 15.09 3.99
CA GLU A 63 11.24 16.47 4.45
C GLU A 63 10.02 16.49 5.40
N LEU A 64 10.01 17.41 6.38
CA LEU A 64 8.95 17.48 7.41
C LEU A 64 7.53 17.56 6.82
N SER A 65 7.39 18.11 5.60
CA SER A 65 6.16 18.20 4.82
C SER A 65 5.77 16.92 4.06
N SER A 66 6.65 15.91 3.99
CA SER A 66 6.44 14.70 3.16
C SER A 66 5.87 13.49 3.93
N ARG A 67 5.64 13.62 5.26
CA ARG A 67 5.09 12.53 6.10
C ARG A 67 3.59 12.31 5.90
N TYR A 68 2.85 13.37 5.57
CA TYR A 68 1.42 13.34 5.35
C TYR A 68 1.11 14.32 4.23
N ILE A 69 0.57 13.81 3.12
CA ILE A 69 0.32 14.60 1.91
C ILE A 69 -1.12 14.34 1.47
N GLU A 70 -1.90 15.40 1.33
CA GLU A 70 -3.25 15.33 0.75
C GLU A 70 -3.19 15.66 -0.74
N LEU A 71 -3.63 14.72 -1.59
CA LEU A 71 -3.63 14.83 -3.05
C LEU A 71 -5.03 14.57 -3.59
N GLY A 72 -5.83 15.64 -3.66
CA GLY A 72 -7.21 15.56 -4.14
C GLY A 72 -8.05 14.66 -3.23
N ASN A 73 -8.34 13.44 -3.69
CA ASN A 73 -9.13 12.45 -2.94
C ASN A 73 -8.28 11.33 -2.32
N THR A 74 -6.96 11.49 -2.30
CA THR A 74 -6.00 10.54 -1.74
C THR A 74 -5.22 11.20 -0.61
N ILE A 75 -4.90 10.43 0.42
CA ILE A 75 -3.96 10.81 1.47
C ILE A 75 -2.80 9.83 1.37
N VAL A 76 -1.59 10.35 1.36
CA VAL A 76 -0.35 9.56 1.35
C VAL A 76 0.37 9.78 2.67
N VAL A 77 0.74 8.69 3.33
CA VAL A 77 1.43 8.75 4.62
C VAL A 77 2.76 8.00 4.54
N ASN A 78 3.85 8.69 4.86
CA ASN A 78 5.18 8.09 4.93
C ASN A 78 5.63 7.93 6.39
N ALA A 79 6.01 6.71 6.74
CA ALA A 79 6.52 6.36 8.06
C ALA A 79 7.83 5.58 7.95
N ASN A 80 8.67 5.72 8.98
CA ASN A 80 9.87 4.90 9.13
C ASN A 80 9.66 3.90 10.25
N PHE A 81 9.93 2.64 9.95
CA PHE A 81 9.92 1.56 10.93
C PHE A 81 11.34 1.18 11.28
N LEU A 82 11.62 1.03 12.57
CA LEU A 82 12.89 0.49 13.03
C LEU A 82 12.83 -1.04 12.90
N VAL A 83 13.62 -1.60 11.99
CA VAL A 83 13.69 -3.03 11.71
C VAL A 83 15.05 -3.58 12.12
N HIS A 84 15.04 -4.76 12.74
CA HIS A 84 16.26 -5.51 13.05
C HIS A 84 16.63 -6.39 11.86
N ARG A 85 17.83 -6.19 11.30
CA ARG A 85 18.38 -6.97 10.20
C ARG A 85 19.81 -7.37 10.54
N ASP A 86 20.12 -8.66 10.45
CA ASP A 86 21.48 -9.21 10.54
C ASP A 86 22.36 -8.62 11.67
N GLY A 87 21.77 -8.43 12.86
CA GLY A 87 22.49 -7.97 14.05
C GLY A 87 22.60 -6.45 14.21
N TYR A 88 21.96 -5.66 13.34
CA TYR A 88 21.85 -4.21 13.49
C TYR A 88 20.41 -3.72 13.29
N TYR A 89 20.15 -2.47 13.70
CA TYR A 89 18.88 -1.80 13.48
C TYR A 89 18.99 -0.83 12.31
N ALA A 90 18.01 -0.84 11.43
CA ALA A 90 17.90 0.08 10.31
C ALA A 90 16.50 0.69 10.26
N ASN A 91 16.40 1.91 9.73
CA ASN A 91 15.11 2.47 9.36
C ASN A 91 14.69 1.93 8.00
N GLU A 92 13.43 1.52 7.89
CA GLU A 92 12.79 1.14 6.64
C GLU A 92 11.61 2.08 6.38
N ALA A 93 11.68 2.80 5.26
CA ALA A 93 10.63 3.69 4.81
C ALA A 93 9.45 2.89 4.24
N VAL A 94 8.25 3.20 4.70
CA VAL A 94 6.99 2.58 4.29
C VAL A 94 5.99 3.68 3.98
N SER A 95 5.31 3.54 2.84
CA SER A 95 4.26 4.44 2.38
C SER A 95 2.90 3.74 2.47
N PHE A 96 1.86 4.51 2.85
CA PHE A 96 0.47 4.08 2.95
C PHE A 96 -0.42 4.97 2.08
#